data_AF-A0A4S2KDW7-F1
#
_entry.id   AF-A0A4S2KDW7-F1
#
_cell.length_a   1.000
_cell.length_b   1.000
_cell.length_c   1.000
_cell.angle_alpha   90.00
_cell.angle_beta   90.00
_cell.angle_gamma   90.00
#
_symmetry.space_group_name_H-M   'P 1'
#
loop_
_entity.id
_entity.type
_entity.pdbx_description
1 polymer ?
#
loop_
_entity_poly.entity_id
_entity_poly.type
_entity_poly.pdbx_seq_one_letter_code
_entity_poly.pdbx_strand_id
1 'polypeptide(L)'
;MSMAHRVLRRYPRTTINRSREVAQKFDYLLVMDFEATCERHEVLKPQEIIEIPCAVLSTHDWQLKDMFHTYVRPRVHPTLTPFCTELTGIMQETVDDQPYFADVFPRFCEWLTKGGYLDESERSSFVTCGNWDLKTMLPSQCDLDGIALPDQFKQWIDLKYTFCESVGYYPKGLRDMLVRLNLPLKGRLHSGIDDVKNMVSIILALKERYNTQFKITSSLTTSAINSSSYEHTGVARSVAKKKHVIVC
;
A
#
# COMPACT_ATOMS: atom_id res chain seq x y z
N MET A 1 -65.17 -15.57 29.71
CA MET A 1 -64.38 -14.97 30.81
C MET A 1 -63.49 -16.09 31.33
N SER A 2 -62.17 -16.12 31.14
CA SER A 2 -61.18 -15.17 31.65
C SER A 2 -59.90 -15.26 30.80
N MET A 3 -59.36 -14.10 30.43
CA MET A 3 -58.11 -13.92 29.68
C MET A 3 -56.92 -13.99 30.64
N ALA A 4 -56.00 -14.93 30.43
CA ALA A 4 -54.69 -14.90 31.08
C ALA A 4 -53.72 -14.03 30.27
N HIS A 5 -53.63 -12.76 30.63
CA HIS A 5 -52.63 -11.81 30.14
C HIS A 5 -51.24 -12.23 30.65
N ARG A 6 -50.41 -12.85 29.80
CA ARG A 6 -49.00 -13.10 30.13
C ARG A 6 -48.16 -11.90 29.69
N VAL A 7 -47.76 -11.11 30.67
CA VAL A 7 -46.88 -9.94 30.54
C VAL A 7 -45.57 -10.35 29.87
N LEU A 8 -45.31 -9.82 28.66
CA LEU A 8 -44.01 -9.89 28.00
C LEU A 8 -43.01 -9.09 28.84
N ARG A 9 -42.14 -9.77 29.61
CA ARG A 9 -40.95 -9.16 30.22
C ARG A 9 -40.05 -8.67 29.08
N ARG A 10 -40.06 -7.34 28.84
CA ARG A 10 -39.04 -6.66 28.04
C ARG A 10 -37.71 -6.85 28.75
N TYR A 11 -36.88 -7.76 28.25
CA TYR A 11 -35.46 -7.79 28.61
C TYR A 11 -34.84 -6.44 28.20
N PRO A 12 -34.04 -5.79 29.06
CA PRO A 12 -33.35 -4.58 28.69
C PRO A 12 -32.43 -4.90 27.50
N ARG A 13 -32.66 -4.21 26.38
CA ARG A 13 -31.67 -4.16 25.28
C ARG A 13 -30.37 -3.68 25.91
N THR A 14 -29.38 -4.57 25.96
CA THR A 14 -28.02 -4.25 26.37
C THR A 14 -27.58 -3.03 25.57
N THR A 15 -27.28 -1.97 26.31
CA THR A 15 -26.74 -0.72 25.83
C THR A 15 -25.59 -1.00 24.88
N ILE A 16 -25.67 -0.46 23.66
CA ILE A 16 -24.57 -0.48 22.69
C ILE A 16 -23.34 0.04 23.43
N ASN A 17 -22.35 -0.84 23.62
CA ASN A 17 -21.05 -0.44 24.13
C ASN A 17 -20.44 0.43 23.04
N ARG A 18 -20.59 1.76 23.16
CA ARG A 18 -19.87 2.72 22.32
C ARG A 18 -18.40 2.57 22.69
N SER A 19 -17.70 1.61 22.08
CA SER A 19 -16.25 1.57 22.07
C SER A 19 -15.80 2.98 21.68
N ARG A 20 -15.03 3.66 22.54
CA ARG A 20 -14.43 4.94 22.18
C ARG A 20 -13.70 4.75 20.86
N GLU A 21 -14.05 5.54 19.84
CA GLU A 21 -13.32 5.53 18.59
C GLU A 21 -11.84 5.81 18.88
N VAL A 22 -10.96 5.04 18.27
CA VAL A 22 -9.53 5.22 18.43
C VAL A 22 -9.11 6.45 17.61
N ALA A 23 -8.56 7.44 18.30
CA ALA A 23 -8.00 8.62 17.67
C ALA A 23 -6.84 8.23 16.74
N GLN A 24 -6.88 8.72 15.50
CA GLN A 24 -5.80 8.56 14.55
C GLN A 24 -4.74 9.65 14.77
N LYS A 25 -3.48 9.31 14.54
CA LYS A 25 -2.36 10.26 14.63
C LYS A 25 -2.31 11.20 13.43
N PHE A 26 -2.57 10.65 12.25
CA PHE A 26 -2.49 11.34 10.96
C PHE A 26 -3.89 11.83 10.56
N ASP A 27 -3.97 13.01 9.95
CA ASP A 27 -5.18 13.55 9.32
C ASP A 27 -5.54 12.79 8.04
N TYR A 28 -4.51 12.34 7.30
CA TYR A 28 -4.66 11.63 6.04
C TYR A 28 -3.78 10.40 5.95
N LEU A 29 -4.31 9.37 5.30
CA LEU A 29 -3.58 8.21 4.84
C LEU A 29 -3.39 8.33 3.32
N LEU A 30 -2.14 8.30 2.87
CA LEU A 30 -1.75 8.38 1.46
C LEU A 30 -1.55 6.96 0.93
N VAL A 31 -2.61 6.35 0.40
CA VAL A 31 -2.64 4.94 0.03
C VAL A 31 -2.13 4.77 -1.39
N MET A 32 -1.05 4.01 -1.59
CA MET A 32 -0.38 3.88 -2.89
C MET A 32 0.10 2.45 -3.15
N ASP A 33 0.23 2.12 -4.44
CA ASP A 33 0.69 0.82 -4.94
C ASP A 33 1.29 1.01 -6.35
N PHE A 34 2.61 0.85 -6.51
CA PHE A 34 3.25 1.04 -7.81
C PHE A 34 3.12 -0.20 -8.68
N GLU A 35 3.02 0.00 -9.99
CA GLU A 35 3.35 -1.04 -10.95
C GLU A 35 4.72 -0.76 -11.57
N ALA A 36 5.48 -1.81 -11.86
CA ALA A 36 6.79 -1.70 -12.50
C ALA A 36 6.99 -2.72 -13.64
N THR A 37 7.96 -2.43 -14.50
CA THR A 37 8.45 -3.40 -15.49
C THR A 37 8.91 -4.68 -14.80
N CYS A 38 8.53 -5.82 -15.37
CA CYS A 38 8.80 -7.14 -14.79
C CYS A 38 8.91 -8.26 -15.84
N GLU A 39 9.43 -9.40 -15.40
CA GLU A 39 9.58 -10.64 -16.19
C GLU A 39 9.19 -11.86 -15.33
N ARG A 40 8.76 -12.94 -15.96
CA ARG A 40 8.12 -14.10 -15.30
C ARG A 40 9.05 -14.92 -14.43
N HIS A 41 10.30 -15.11 -14.87
CA HIS A 41 11.21 -16.11 -14.28
C HIS A 41 12.44 -15.51 -13.62
N GLU A 42 12.69 -14.22 -13.84
CA GLU A 42 13.80 -13.50 -13.27
C GLU A 42 13.40 -12.07 -12.92
N VAL A 43 14.20 -11.45 -12.06
CA VAL A 43 14.01 -10.04 -11.72
C VAL A 43 14.63 -9.23 -12.85
N LEU A 44 13.81 -8.50 -13.59
CA LEU A 44 14.26 -7.53 -14.57
C LEU A 44 15.11 -6.47 -13.87
N LYS A 45 16.28 -6.13 -14.41
CA LYS A 45 17.20 -5.16 -13.80
C LYS A 45 17.62 -4.10 -14.83
N PRO A 46 17.41 -2.80 -14.53
CA PRO A 46 16.56 -2.29 -13.46
C PRO A 46 15.09 -2.65 -13.69
N GLN A 47 14.28 -2.68 -12.63
CA GLN A 47 12.84 -2.49 -12.77
C GLN A 47 12.57 -0.99 -12.86
N GLU A 48 11.53 -0.61 -13.59
CA GLU A 48 11.14 0.79 -13.78
C GLU A 48 9.65 0.96 -13.45
N ILE A 49 9.29 1.99 -12.67
CA ILE A 49 7.90 2.32 -12.35
C ILE A 49 7.17 2.71 -13.64
N ILE A 50 5.99 2.12 -13.86
CA ILE A 50 5.13 2.35 -15.03
C ILE A 50 3.72 2.82 -14.66
N GLU A 51 3.32 2.76 -13.38
CA GLU A 51 2.06 3.31 -12.87
C GLU A 51 2.28 3.91 -11.47
N ILE A 52 1.74 5.11 -11.23
CA ILE A 52 1.75 5.80 -9.93
C ILE A 52 0.32 6.20 -9.55
N PRO A 53 -0.36 5.41 -8.71
CA PRO A 53 -1.61 5.76 -8.08
C PRO A 53 -1.39 6.16 -6.61
N CYS A 54 -2.16 7.14 -6.13
CA CYS A 54 -2.21 7.51 -4.72
C CYS A 54 -3.57 8.08 -4.35
N ALA A 55 -4.23 7.47 -3.38
CA ALA A 55 -5.48 7.94 -2.79
C ALA A 55 -5.22 8.71 -1.50
N VAL A 56 -5.95 9.81 -1.30
CA VAL A 56 -5.95 10.55 -0.03
C VAL A 56 -7.20 10.19 0.75
N LEU A 57 -7.05 9.46 1.84
CA LEU A 57 -8.14 9.08 2.73
C LEU A 57 -8.06 9.90 4.02
N SER A 58 -9.10 10.68 4.33
CA SER A 58 -9.15 11.41 5.61
C SER A 58 -9.49 10.48 6.76
N THR A 59 -8.79 10.61 7.88
CA THR A 59 -9.08 9.84 9.11
C THR A 59 -10.14 10.50 9.99
N HIS A 60 -10.52 11.75 9.68
CA HIS A 60 -11.55 12.49 10.40
C HIS A 60 -12.95 11.99 10.04
N ASP A 61 -13.22 11.84 8.74
CA ASP A 61 -14.54 11.42 8.21
C ASP A 61 -14.50 10.16 7.36
N TRP A 62 -13.32 9.55 7.19
CA TRP A 62 -13.11 8.32 6.43
C TRP A 62 -13.59 8.41 4.97
N GLN A 63 -13.56 9.62 4.41
CA GLN A 63 -13.86 9.88 3.00
C GLN A 63 -12.60 10.01 2.16
N LEU A 64 -12.67 9.53 0.92
CA LEU A 64 -11.67 9.82 -0.10
C LEU A 64 -11.73 11.31 -0.44
N LYS A 65 -10.61 12.01 -0.31
CA LYS A 65 -10.48 13.44 -0.57
C LYS A 65 -9.94 13.74 -1.94
N ASP A 66 -9.03 12.90 -2.43
CA ASP A 66 -8.34 13.12 -3.68
C ASP A 66 -7.75 11.80 -4.21
N MET A 67 -7.39 11.81 -5.49
CA MET A 67 -6.76 10.69 -6.18
C MET A 67 -5.80 11.21 -7.23
N PHE A 68 -4.54 10.82 -7.11
CA PHE A 68 -3.54 10.95 -8.16
C PHE A 68 -3.41 9.63 -8.90
N HIS A 69 -3.35 9.69 -10.23
CA HIS A 69 -3.10 8.52 -11.06
C HIS A 69 -2.42 8.94 -12.36
N THR A 70 -1.32 8.28 -12.70
CA THR A 70 -0.62 8.48 -13.97
C THR A 70 0.16 7.22 -14.32
N TYR A 71 0.33 7.01 -15.63
CA TYR A 71 1.31 6.06 -16.14
C TYR A 71 2.66 6.76 -16.36
N VAL A 72 3.71 5.96 -16.48
CA VAL A 72 5.09 6.42 -16.65
C VAL A 72 5.73 5.63 -17.77
N ARG A 73 6.48 6.32 -18.63
CA ARG A 73 7.24 5.68 -19.70
C ARG A 73 8.57 5.14 -19.15
N PRO A 74 8.87 3.83 -19.28
CA PRO A 74 10.19 3.30 -18.93
C PRO A 74 11.25 3.71 -19.97
N ARG A 75 12.49 3.98 -19.52
CA ARG A 75 13.61 4.42 -20.37
C ARG A 75 14.59 3.31 -20.68
N VAL A 76 14.87 2.42 -19.73
CA VAL A 76 15.88 1.37 -19.86
C VAL A 76 15.30 0.15 -20.58
N HIS A 77 14.09 -0.25 -20.19
CA HIS A 77 13.31 -1.33 -20.82
C HIS A 77 12.00 -0.75 -21.38
N PRO A 78 12.06 0.05 -22.48
CA PRO A 78 10.90 0.79 -22.99
C PRO A 78 9.78 -0.12 -23.53
N THR A 79 10.10 -1.36 -23.90
CA THR A 79 9.14 -2.36 -24.35
C THR A 79 8.74 -3.26 -23.19
N LEU A 80 7.46 -3.20 -22.80
CA LEU A 80 6.89 -4.07 -21.78
C LEU A 80 6.95 -5.52 -22.23
N THR A 81 7.35 -6.40 -21.32
CA THR A 81 7.33 -7.84 -21.60
C THR A 81 5.87 -8.33 -21.71
N PRO A 82 5.61 -9.44 -22.43
CA PRO A 82 4.28 -10.05 -22.44
C PRO A 82 3.79 -10.41 -21.04
N PHE A 83 4.69 -10.84 -20.15
CA PHE A 83 4.34 -11.14 -18.77
C PHE A 83 3.94 -9.88 -17.99
N CYS A 84 4.67 -8.77 -18.15
CA CYS A 84 4.31 -7.50 -17.51
C CYS A 84 2.92 -7.04 -17.94
N THR A 85 2.65 -7.09 -19.24
CA THR A 85 1.35 -6.75 -19.83
C THR A 85 0.23 -7.67 -19.31
N GLU A 86 0.46 -8.99 -19.28
CA GLU A 86 -0.48 -9.98 -18.76
C GLU A 86 -0.78 -9.75 -17.28
N LEU A 87 0.27 -9.47 -16.49
CA LEU A 87 0.18 -9.31 -15.06
C LEU A 87 -0.49 -7.99 -14.69
N THR A 88 -0.07 -6.85 -15.25
CA THR A 88 -0.55 -5.53 -14.81
C THR A 88 -1.78 -5.07 -15.57
N GLY A 89 -1.97 -5.59 -16.79
CA GLY A 89 -3.00 -5.11 -17.72
C GLY A 89 -2.63 -3.78 -18.39
N ILE A 90 -1.43 -3.25 -18.16
CA ILE A 90 -0.92 -2.05 -18.83
C ILE A 90 -0.41 -2.46 -20.21
N MET A 91 -1.01 -1.88 -21.25
CA MET A 91 -0.61 -2.13 -22.64
C MET A 91 0.54 -1.23 -23.04
N GLN A 92 1.32 -1.63 -24.05
CA GLN A 92 2.46 -0.86 -24.54
C GLN A 92 2.05 0.58 -24.94
N GLU A 93 0.92 0.71 -25.63
CA GLU A 93 0.40 2.00 -26.09
C GLU A 93 -0.01 2.91 -24.92
N THR A 94 -0.24 2.34 -23.73
CA THR A 94 -0.54 3.11 -22.52
C THR A 94 0.69 3.85 -22.00
N VAL A 95 1.89 3.28 -22.16
CA VAL A 95 3.15 3.84 -21.64
C VAL A 95 3.95 4.60 -22.70
N ASP A 96 3.75 4.34 -23.99
CA ASP A 96 4.54 4.92 -25.09
C ASP A 96 4.52 6.46 -25.10
N ASP A 97 3.36 7.07 -24.84
CA ASP A 97 3.18 8.52 -24.88
C ASP A 97 3.18 9.18 -23.49
N GLN A 98 3.62 8.45 -22.45
CA GLN A 98 3.67 8.99 -21.09
C GLN A 98 4.96 9.77 -20.83
N PRO A 99 4.95 10.71 -19.88
CA PRO A 99 6.18 11.33 -19.41
C PRO A 99 7.07 10.32 -18.69
N TYR A 100 8.36 10.63 -18.61
CA TYR A 100 9.31 9.82 -17.86
C TYR A 100 9.19 10.04 -16.36
N PHE A 101 9.72 9.12 -15.56
CA PHE A 101 9.66 9.22 -14.11
C PHE A 101 10.21 10.55 -13.58
N ALA A 102 11.29 11.05 -14.17
CA ALA A 102 11.90 12.34 -13.81
C ALA A 102 10.97 13.54 -13.96
N ASP A 103 9.98 13.47 -14.84
CA ASP A 103 8.96 14.52 -15.01
C ASP A 103 7.73 14.26 -14.13
N VAL A 104 7.37 12.98 -13.97
CA VAL A 104 6.17 12.57 -13.22
C VAL A 104 6.36 12.72 -11.71
N PHE A 105 7.47 12.26 -11.16
CA PHE A 105 7.66 12.22 -9.71
C PHE A 105 7.65 13.61 -9.06
N PRO A 106 8.30 14.66 -9.63
CA PRO A 106 8.15 16.02 -9.11
C PRO A 106 6.70 16.52 -9.14
N ARG A 107 5.93 16.18 -10.18
CA ARG A 107 4.50 16.54 -10.26
C ARG A 107 3.66 15.84 -9.21
N PHE A 108 3.98 14.58 -8.90
CA PHE A 108 3.34 13.84 -7.82
C PHE A 108 3.63 14.48 -6.45
N CYS A 109 4.88 14.82 -6.18
CA CYS A 109 5.27 15.55 -4.97
C CYS A 109 4.59 16.93 -4.90
N GLU A 110 4.52 17.66 -6.01
CA GLU A 110 3.85 18.96 -6.08
C GLU A 110 2.35 18.83 -5.82
N TRP A 111 1.69 17.79 -6.34
CA TRP A 111 0.29 17.51 -6.05
C TRP A 111 0.07 17.26 -4.54
N LEU A 112 0.95 16.50 -3.89
CA LEU A 112 0.88 16.28 -2.44
C LEU A 112 1.02 17.59 -1.64
N THR A 113 1.96 18.45 -2.02
CA THR A 113 2.18 19.75 -1.39
C THR A 113 1.01 20.71 -1.65
N LYS A 114 0.53 20.83 -2.89
CA LYS A 114 -0.60 21.71 -3.24
C LYS A 114 -1.91 21.29 -2.58
N GLY A 115 -2.10 20.00 -2.35
CA GLY A 115 -3.23 19.47 -1.59
C GLY A 115 -3.14 19.71 -0.08
N GLY A 116 -2.00 20.23 0.42
CA GLY A 116 -1.76 20.46 1.83
C GLY A 116 -1.56 19.19 2.65
N TYR A 117 -1.31 18.06 1.99
CA TYR A 117 -1.19 16.76 2.65
C TYR A 117 0.17 16.59 3.34
N LEU A 118 1.15 17.44 3.04
CA LEU A 118 2.49 17.40 3.62
C LEU A 118 2.89 18.71 4.35
N ASP A 119 1.95 19.64 4.56
CA ASP A 119 2.23 20.98 5.08
C ASP A 119 2.75 21.01 6.53
N GLU A 120 2.37 20.01 7.32
CA GLU A 120 2.76 19.89 8.72
C GLU A 120 3.46 18.55 8.96
N SER A 121 4.44 18.57 9.86
CA SER A 121 5.12 17.35 10.30
C SER A 121 4.09 16.36 10.84
N GLU A 122 4.16 15.12 10.36
CA GLU A 122 3.27 14.03 10.77
C GLU A 122 1.78 14.26 10.47
N ARG A 123 1.44 15.16 9.54
CA ARG A 123 0.05 15.34 9.10
C ARG A 123 -0.50 14.12 8.37
N SER A 124 0.33 13.51 7.55
CA SER A 124 -0.04 12.35 6.72
C SER A 124 0.99 11.24 6.83
N SER A 125 0.58 10.03 6.49
CA SER A 125 1.50 8.91 6.33
C SER A 125 1.12 8.06 5.11
N PHE A 126 2.13 7.58 4.39
CA PHE A 126 1.92 6.65 3.29
C PHE A 126 1.48 5.28 3.79
N VAL A 127 0.63 4.62 3.01
CA VAL A 127 0.18 3.25 3.25
C VAL A 127 0.43 2.42 1.99
N THR A 128 1.14 1.31 2.14
CA THR A 128 1.50 0.37 1.04
C THR A 128 1.09 -1.06 1.40
N CYS A 129 0.95 -1.94 0.41
CA CYS A 129 0.64 -3.36 0.62
C CYS A 129 1.91 -4.23 0.78
N GLY A 130 2.74 -3.88 1.75
CA GLY A 130 4.05 -4.47 1.95
C GLY A 130 5.15 -3.43 1.90
N ASN A 131 6.40 -3.89 1.77
CA ASN A 131 7.56 -2.99 1.81
C ASN A 131 8.14 -2.69 0.42
N TRP A 132 7.71 -3.38 -0.63
CA TRP A 132 8.39 -3.31 -1.91
C TRP A 132 8.38 -1.90 -2.52
N ASP A 133 7.25 -1.21 -2.50
CA ASP A 133 7.08 0.14 -3.07
C ASP A 133 8.11 1.15 -2.54
N LEU A 134 8.11 1.36 -1.22
CA LEU A 134 8.88 2.44 -0.59
C LEU A 134 10.24 1.99 -0.07
N LYS A 135 10.44 0.68 0.18
CA LYS A 135 11.75 0.16 0.58
C LYS A 135 12.65 -0.16 -0.61
N THR A 136 12.08 -0.51 -1.77
CA THR A 136 12.85 -1.08 -2.88
C THR A 136 12.60 -0.32 -4.19
N MET A 137 11.35 -0.24 -4.65
CA MET A 137 11.05 0.27 -5.99
C MET A 137 11.33 1.76 -6.11
N LEU A 138 10.75 2.60 -5.25
CA LEU A 138 10.94 4.04 -5.30
C LEU A 138 12.41 4.47 -5.08
N PRO A 139 13.14 3.97 -4.06
CA PRO A 139 14.56 4.28 -3.93
C PRO A 139 15.36 3.87 -5.18
N SER A 140 15.12 2.68 -5.73
CA SER A 140 15.82 2.21 -6.95
C SER A 140 15.50 3.07 -8.17
N GLN A 141 14.27 3.54 -8.33
CA GLN A 141 13.89 4.43 -9.42
C GLN A 141 14.52 5.82 -9.25
N CYS A 142 14.47 6.38 -8.03
CA CYS A 142 15.12 7.63 -7.70
C CYS A 142 16.62 7.59 -7.99
N ASP A 143 17.31 6.50 -7.61
CA ASP A 143 18.73 6.31 -7.90
C ASP A 143 18.99 6.21 -9.42
N LEU A 144 18.12 5.51 -10.17
CA LEU A 144 18.23 5.37 -11.63
C LEU A 144 18.07 6.71 -12.38
N ASP A 145 17.18 7.59 -11.90
CA ASP A 145 16.93 8.91 -12.50
C ASP A 145 17.77 10.04 -11.89
N GLY A 146 18.61 9.75 -10.89
CA GLY A 146 19.42 10.77 -10.20
C GLY A 146 18.60 11.76 -9.36
N ILE A 147 17.47 11.30 -8.83
CA ILE A 147 16.53 12.10 -8.03
C ILE A 147 16.77 11.81 -6.55
N ALA A 148 16.89 12.87 -5.73
CA ALA A 148 16.98 12.70 -4.28
C ALA A 148 15.63 12.21 -3.72
N LEU A 149 15.65 11.10 -2.98
CA LEU A 149 14.46 10.55 -2.32
C LEU A 149 13.98 11.48 -1.18
N PRO A 150 12.76 12.06 -1.26
CA PRO A 150 12.25 12.95 -0.22
C PRO A 150 12.00 12.20 1.10
N ASP A 151 12.22 12.88 2.24
CA ASP A 151 12.15 12.28 3.57
C ASP A 151 10.77 11.71 3.92
N GLN A 152 9.71 12.28 3.35
CA GLN A 152 8.33 11.86 3.58
C GLN A 152 8.07 10.42 3.09
N PHE A 153 8.85 9.92 2.14
CA PHE A 153 8.75 8.54 1.63
C PHE A 153 9.57 7.53 2.43
N LYS A 154 10.35 7.99 3.44
CA LYS A 154 11.25 7.12 4.22
C LYS A 154 10.58 6.42 5.39
N GLN A 155 9.30 6.70 5.65
CA GLN A 155 8.50 6.03 6.68
C GLN A 155 7.07 5.80 6.16
N TRP A 156 6.51 4.64 6.45
CA TRP A 156 5.18 4.27 5.98
C TRP A 156 4.50 3.23 6.87
N ILE A 157 3.23 3.02 6.58
CA ILE A 157 2.36 2.01 7.18
C ILE A 157 2.29 0.84 6.20
N ASP A 158 2.83 -0.32 6.59
CA ASP A 158 2.64 -1.59 5.88
C ASP A 158 1.29 -2.16 6.27
N LEU A 159 0.34 -2.09 5.33
CA LEU A 159 -1.03 -2.55 5.54
C LEU A 159 -1.10 -4.02 5.95
N LYS A 160 -0.16 -4.87 5.51
CA LYS A 160 -0.13 -6.29 5.89
C LYS A 160 0.18 -6.46 7.37
N TYR A 161 1.08 -5.63 7.91
CA TYR A 161 1.40 -5.63 9.33
C TYR A 161 0.23 -5.10 10.15
N THR A 162 -0.36 -3.96 9.76
CA THR A 162 -1.56 -3.41 10.42
C THR A 162 -2.74 -4.38 10.40
N PHE A 163 -2.94 -5.07 9.27
CA PHE A 163 -3.93 -6.15 9.15
C PHE A 163 -3.64 -7.28 10.14
N CYS A 164 -2.38 -7.72 10.23
CA CYS A 164 -1.98 -8.78 11.17
C CYS A 164 -2.25 -8.40 12.63
N GLU A 165 -1.94 -7.17 13.04
CA GLU A 165 -2.21 -6.69 14.40
C GLU A 165 -3.71 -6.63 14.70
N SER A 166 -4.52 -6.25 13.72
CA SER A 166 -5.97 -6.09 13.90
C SER A 166 -6.73 -7.42 13.86
N VAL A 167 -6.33 -8.31 12.95
CA VAL A 167 -7.06 -9.56 12.62
C VAL A 167 -6.40 -10.80 13.24
N GLY A 168 -5.16 -10.70 13.72
CA GLY A 168 -4.39 -11.83 14.27
C GLY A 168 -3.84 -12.78 13.20
N TYR A 169 -3.71 -12.32 11.95
CA TYR A 169 -3.25 -13.13 10.82
C TYR A 169 -2.39 -12.32 9.84
N TYR A 170 -1.19 -12.81 9.52
CA TYR A 170 -0.33 -12.16 8.52
C TYR A 170 -0.75 -12.55 7.09
N PRO A 171 -1.22 -11.60 6.26
CA PRO A 171 -1.77 -11.91 4.94
C PRO A 171 -0.68 -12.19 3.90
N LYS A 172 -1.00 -13.04 2.94
CA LYS A 172 -0.09 -13.30 1.79
C LYS A 172 0.03 -12.07 0.88
N GLY A 173 -1.06 -11.32 0.71
CA GLY A 173 -1.14 -10.10 -0.09
C GLY A 173 -2.55 -9.54 -0.11
N LEU A 174 -2.81 -8.58 -1.00
CA LEU A 174 -4.08 -7.86 -1.08
C LEU A 174 -5.31 -8.77 -1.20
N ARG A 175 -5.26 -9.74 -2.13
CA ARG A 175 -6.36 -10.70 -2.36
C ARG A 175 -6.74 -11.49 -1.11
N ASP A 176 -5.74 -11.91 -0.32
CA ASP A 176 -5.97 -12.68 0.91
C ASP A 176 -6.63 -11.83 2.00
N MET A 177 -6.25 -10.55 2.11
CA MET A 177 -6.93 -9.59 3.00
C MET A 177 -8.40 -9.39 2.61
N LEU A 178 -8.69 -9.19 1.32
CA LEU A 178 -10.07 -9.05 0.81
C LEU A 178 -10.92 -10.27 1.15
N VAL A 179 -10.42 -11.48 0.86
CA VAL A 179 -11.12 -12.74 1.14
C VAL A 179 -11.44 -12.88 2.62
N ARG A 180 -10.48 -12.59 3.50
CA ARG A 180 -10.67 -12.71 4.96
C ARG A 180 -11.62 -11.70 5.55
N LEU A 181 -11.68 -10.51 4.97
CA LEU A 181 -12.65 -9.49 5.34
C LEU A 181 -13.99 -9.67 4.61
N ASN A 182 -14.14 -10.71 3.78
CA ASN A 182 -15.32 -10.93 2.95
C ASN A 182 -15.69 -9.66 2.14
N LEU A 183 -14.68 -9.02 1.56
CA LEU A 183 -14.83 -7.86 0.69
C LEU A 183 -14.72 -8.30 -0.78
N PRO A 184 -15.61 -7.82 -1.66
CA PRO A 184 -15.47 -8.09 -3.09
C PRO A 184 -14.23 -7.38 -3.64
N LEU A 185 -13.49 -8.06 -4.52
CA LEU A 185 -12.46 -7.43 -5.33
C LEU A 185 -13.13 -6.41 -6.26
N LYS A 186 -12.62 -5.18 -6.27
CA LYS A 186 -13.01 -4.13 -7.22
C LYS A 186 -11.96 -4.07 -8.32
N GLY A 187 -12.39 -4.22 -9.58
CA GLY A 187 -11.47 -4.11 -10.70
C GLY A 187 -10.49 -5.28 -10.81
N ARG A 188 -9.24 -4.99 -11.17
CA ARG A 188 -8.22 -6.00 -11.52
C ARG A 188 -7.03 -5.94 -10.56
N LEU A 189 -6.57 -7.10 -10.07
CA LEU A 189 -5.33 -7.18 -9.28
C LEU A 189 -4.12 -6.83 -10.15
N HIS A 190 -3.14 -6.15 -9.57
CA HIS A 190 -1.96 -5.59 -10.25
C HIS A 190 -2.31 -4.50 -11.27
N SER A 191 -3.49 -3.89 -11.14
CA SER A 191 -3.71 -2.54 -11.66
C SER A 191 -3.59 -1.63 -10.45
N GLY A 192 -2.55 -0.80 -10.41
CA GLY A 192 -2.21 -0.07 -9.19
C GLY A 192 -3.37 0.80 -8.70
N ILE A 193 -4.11 1.45 -9.61
CA ILE A 193 -5.28 2.26 -9.24
C ILE A 193 -6.42 1.43 -8.62
N ASP A 194 -6.63 0.19 -9.07
CA ASP A 194 -7.64 -0.69 -8.50
C ASP A 194 -7.16 -1.30 -7.19
N ASP A 195 -5.87 -1.62 -7.08
CA ASP A 195 -5.28 -2.12 -5.85
C ASP A 195 -5.34 -1.05 -4.74
N VAL A 196 -5.07 0.21 -5.05
CA VAL A 196 -5.30 1.34 -4.12
C VAL A 196 -6.76 1.41 -3.66
N LYS A 197 -7.76 1.26 -4.55
CA LYS A 197 -9.18 1.26 -4.16
C LYS A 197 -9.53 0.07 -3.25
N ASN A 198 -8.93 -1.08 -3.48
CA ASN A 198 -9.12 -2.27 -2.65
C ASN A 198 -8.44 -2.09 -1.28
N MET A 199 -7.23 -1.52 -1.24
CA MET A 199 -6.54 -1.15 0.00
C MET A 199 -7.36 -0.17 0.83
N VAL A 200 -7.94 0.88 0.21
CA VAL A 200 -8.87 1.79 0.90
C VAL A 200 -10.06 1.02 1.48
N SER A 201 -10.64 0.08 0.73
CA SER A 201 -11.76 -0.75 1.22
C SER A 201 -11.36 -1.61 2.42
N ILE A 202 -10.13 -2.14 2.44
CA ILE A 202 -9.56 -2.88 3.57
C ILE A 202 -9.36 -1.96 4.77
N ILE A 203 -8.76 -0.79 4.58
CA ILE A 203 -8.52 0.21 5.64
C ILE A 203 -9.85 0.59 6.32
N LEU A 204 -10.89 0.85 5.54
CA LEU A 204 -12.22 1.16 6.07
C LEU A 204 -12.82 -0.01 6.87
N ALA A 205 -12.67 -1.25 6.39
CA ALA A 205 -13.14 -2.42 7.11
C ALA A 205 -12.34 -2.68 8.40
N LEU A 206 -11.03 -2.43 8.40
CA LEU A 206 -10.19 -2.51 9.60
C LEU A 206 -10.65 -1.47 10.64
N LYS A 207 -10.86 -0.22 10.20
CA LYS A 207 -11.43 0.84 11.04
C LYS A 207 -12.77 0.44 11.64
N GLU A 208 -13.72 0.01 10.81
CA GLU A 208 -15.10 -0.23 11.23
C GLU A 208 -15.23 -1.44 12.16
N ARG A 209 -14.52 -2.53 11.85
CA ARG A 209 -14.72 -3.83 12.51
C ARG A 209 -13.76 -4.10 13.65
N TYR A 210 -12.59 -3.45 13.64
CA TYR A 210 -11.52 -3.70 14.61
C TYR A 210 -11.07 -2.44 15.36
N ASN A 211 -11.65 -1.26 15.03
CA ASN A 211 -11.27 0.03 15.62
C ASN A 211 -9.75 0.29 15.50
N THR A 212 -9.17 -0.12 14.36
CA THR A 212 -7.73 -0.11 14.11
C THR A 212 -7.13 1.29 14.18
N GLN A 213 -5.97 1.41 14.84
CA GLN A 213 -5.12 2.58 14.75
C GLN A 213 -4.06 2.38 13.67
N PHE A 214 -3.95 3.31 12.74
CA PHE A 214 -2.94 3.27 11.67
C PHE A 214 -1.67 4.00 12.15
N LYS A 215 -0.57 3.25 12.28
CA LYS A 215 0.72 3.71 12.82
C LYS A 215 1.84 3.34 11.87
N ILE A 216 2.89 4.14 11.82
CA ILE A 216 4.11 3.80 11.07
C ILE A 216 4.62 2.44 11.55
N THR A 217 4.81 1.52 10.60
CA THR A 217 5.31 0.16 10.87
C THR A 217 6.68 -0.06 10.25
N SER A 218 7.05 0.78 9.28
CA SER A 218 8.22 0.57 8.42
C SER A 218 8.94 1.88 8.16
N SER A 219 10.26 1.80 8.00
CA SER A 219 11.10 2.92 7.63
C SER A 219 12.34 2.45 6.86
N LEU A 220 12.93 3.37 6.09
CA LEU A 220 14.30 3.25 5.62
C LEU A 220 15.23 3.63 6.78
N THR A 221 15.81 2.65 7.47
CA THR A 221 16.86 2.92 8.45
C THR A 221 18.15 3.33 7.74
N THR A 222 18.77 4.44 8.17
CA THR A 222 20.11 4.85 7.75
C THR A 222 21.15 3.86 8.27
N SER A 223 21.25 2.69 7.65
CA SER A 223 22.25 1.67 7.98
C SER A 223 22.60 0.85 6.75
N ALA A 224 23.12 1.52 5.74
CA ALA A 224 23.82 0.89 4.61
C ALA A 224 24.82 1.85 3.95
N ILE A 225 25.59 2.60 4.76
CA ILE A 225 26.90 3.10 4.35
C ILE A 225 27.85 2.76 5.50
N ASN A 226 28.30 1.51 5.53
CA ASN A 226 29.62 1.12 6.01
C ASN A 226 29.85 -0.35 5.66
N SER A 227 30.64 -0.54 4.62
CA SER A 227 31.38 -1.77 4.38
C SER A 227 32.42 -1.95 5.50
N SER A 228 32.24 -2.95 6.37
CA SER A 228 33.32 -3.85 6.82
C SER A 228 32.81 -4.86 7.86
N SER A 229 33.34 -6.08 7.72
CA SER A 229 33.45 -7.15 8.72
C SER A 229 32.18 -7.63 9.42
N TYR A 230 31.63 -8.77 8.99
CA TYR A 230 31.28 -9.84 9.93
C TYR A 230 31.58 -11.20 9.30
N GLU A 231 32.56 -11.86 9.90
CA GLU A 231 33.02 -13.20 9.56
C GLU A 231 31.98 -14.28 9.91
N HIS A 232 32.11 -15.35 9.14
CA HIS A 232 31.46 -16.66 9.26
C HIS A 232 31.39 -17.22 10.68
N THR A 233 30.19 -17.62 11.10
CA THR A 233 29.98 -18.94 11.71
C THR A 233 28.70 -19.55 11.15
N GLY A 234 28.81 -20.75 10.59
CA GLY A 234 27.73 -21.45 9.91
C GLY A 234 26.90 -22.33 10.84
N VAL A 235 25.59 -22.39 10.56
CA VAL A 235 24.79 -23.61 10.70
C VAL A 235 23.85 -23.65 9.50
N ALA A 236 24.10 -24.61 8.60
CA ALA A 236 23.28 -24.83 7.42
C ALA A 236 21.91 -25.41 7.82
N ARG A 237 20.84 -24.68 7.51
CA ARG A 237 19.51 -25.28 7.32
C ARG A 237 19.13 -25.09 5.85
N SER A 238 19.13 -26.21 5.13
CA SER A 238 18.57 -26.35 3.79
C SER A 238 17.07 -26.09 3.87
N VAL A 239 16.67 -24.84 3.65
CA VAL A 239 15.32 -24.50 3.22
C VAL A 239 15.43 -24.24 1.73
N ALA A 240 14.76 -25.07 0.93
CA ALA A 240 14.61 -24.84 -0.49
C ALA A 240 14.05 -23.43 -0.70
N LYS A 241 14.89 -22.49 -1.15
CA LYS A 241 14.46 -21.17 -1.59
C LYS A 241 13.60 -21.38 -2.83
N LYS A 242 12.28 -21.50 -2.65
CA LYS A 242 11.36 -21.10 -3.70
C LYS A 242 11.65 -19.62 -3.95
N LYS A 243 12.31 -19.32 -5.06
CA LYS A 243 12.42 -17.96 -5.58
C LYS A 243 10.99 -17.48 -5.76
N HIS A 244 10.46 -16.77 -4.76
CA HIS A 244 9.33 -15.88 -5.01
C HIS A 244 9.93 -14.82 -5.90
N VAL A 245 9.54 -14.84 -7.17
CA VAL A 245 9.70 -13.67 -8.01
C VAL A 245 8.87 -12.61 -7.28
N ILE A 246 9.53 -11.58 -6.76
CA ILE A 246 8.84 -10.42 -6.21
C ILE A 246 8.32 -9.71 -7.44
N VAL A 247 7.07 -9.99 -7.73
CA VAL A 247 6.27 -9.30 -8.74
C VAL A 247 5.19 -8.60 -7.93
N CYS A 248 5.06 -7.29 -8.14
CA CYS A 248 4.21 -6.32 -7.43
C CYS A 248 3.39 -6.90 -6.27
#